data_AF-A0A3N7GXH0-F1
#
_entry.id   AF-A0A3N7GXH0-F1
#
_cell.length_a   1.000
_cell.length_b   1.000
_cell.length_c   1.000
_cell.angle_alpha   90.00
_cell.angle_beta   90.00
_cell.angle_gamma   90.00
#
_symmetry.space_group_name_H-M   'P 1'
#
loop_
_entity.id
_entity.type
_entity.pdbx_description
1 polymer ?
#
loop_
_entity_poly.entity_id
_entity_poly.type
_entity_poly.pdbx_seq_one_letter_code
_entity_poly.pdbx_strand_id
1 'polypeptide(L)'
;GVDFIVWSGSPAVKGQFPVKVIKRSDLYGTLSDAAQYADGAHYLLIDNRKDEHETMEQAEKANAAILHLRNATELSLPGVIVYDNAKLTWSSQTKPSARPVIFVNQPSIDPVTVTSVVLDVESVWTPAYETQNVAGIIRGTTTPDSLVVVCAHYDHLGRMGKKNYIPGANDNASGTAFILDLARYYAAHPPAYTLVFIAFSGEESGLLGSKAFVKNPPFDLSTIKFLINFDMVGTGEDGMTVVNAPMFPEAFSKLVAINKDKNYLKAVNSRGESCNSDHCPFYEKGVPSFFIYTQGGIAAYHDIHDRYETLPFTAFANLKQLIIDFFE
;
A
#
# COMPACT_ATOMS: atom_id res chain seq x y z
N GLY A 1 17.71 -9.25 20.08
CA GLY A 1 18.18 -8.40 18.97
C GLY A 1 17.50 -7.05 19.09
N VAL A 2 17.75 -6.10 18.19
CA VAL A 2 16.92 -4.90 18.06
C VAL A 2 15.96 -5.16 16.91
N ASP A 3 14.66 -4.89 17.07
CA ASP A 3 13.73 -4.97 15.95
C ASP A 3 13.74 -3.62 15.24
N PHE A 4 14.06 -3.64 13.95
CA PHE A 4 14.25 -2.44 13.15
C PHE A 4 13.87 -2.68 11.69
N ILE A 5 13.61 -1.57 11.00
CA ILE A 5 13.60 -1.51 9.54
C ILE A 5 14.57 -0.42 9.08
N VAL A 6 15.31 -0.73 8.01
CA VAL A 6 16.02 0.27 7.23
C VAL A 6 15.02 0.82 6.23
N TRP A 7 14.80 2.13 6.22
CA TRP A 7 13.92 2.74 5.23
C TRP A 7 14.42 2.41 3.82
N SER A 8 13.54 2.01 2.91
CA SER A 8 13.91 1.52 1.57
C SER A 8 14.67 2.54 0.72
N GLY A 9 14.49 3.84 0.97
CA GLY A 9 15.27 4.90 0.36
C GLY A 9 16.67 5.11 0.95
N SER A 10 17.04 4.43 2.04
CA SER A 10 18.30 4.72 2.75
C SER A 10 19.54 4.42 1.90
N PRO A 11 20.50 5.36 1.81
CA PRO A 11 21.80 5.08 1.23
C PRO A 11 22.61 4.12 2.11
N ALA A 12 23.63 3.50 1.51
CA ALA A 12 24.55 2.62 2.21
C ALA A 12 25.33 3.38 3.29
N VAL A 13 25.57 2.72 4.42
CA VAL A 13 26.37 3.29 5.52
C VAL A 13 27.03 2.18 6.32
N LYS A 14 28.28 2.40 6.71
CA LYS A 14 29.02 1.48 7.59
C LYS A 14 29.83 2.28 8.61
N GLY A 15 29.65 1.98 9.89
CA GLY A 15 30.44 2.61 10.95
C GLY A 15 29.74 2.66 12.30
N GLN A 16 30.41 3.31 13.26
CA GLN A 16 29.86 3.65 14.57
C GLN A 16 29.69 5.16 14.64
N PHE A 17 28.51 5.61 15.07
CA PHE A 17 28.14 7.02 15.07
C PHE A 17 27.64 7.42 16.45
N PRO A 18 28.06 8.58 16.99
CA PRO A 18 27.47 9.11 18.21
C PRO A 18 26.02 9.54 17.94
N VAL A 19 25.19 9.48 18.97
CA VAL A 19 23.75 9.75 18.88
C VAL A 19 23.39 10.95 19.72
N LYS A 20 22.52 11.81 19.17
CA LYS A 20 21.83 12.88 19.88
C LYS A 20 20.36 12.54 19.92
N VAL A 21 19.79 12.49 21.12
CA VAL A 21 18.39 12.11 21.34
C VAL A 21 17.52 13.35 21.47
N ILE A 22 16.37 13.34 20.80
CA ILE A 22 15.27 14.30 20.99
C ILE A 22 13.96 13.55 21.19
N LYS A 23 12.96 14.22 21.74
CA LYS A 23 11.60 13.70 21.91
C LYS A 23 10.69 14.19 20.79
N ARG A 24 9.61 13.45 20.54
CA ARG A 24 8.54 13.86 19.63
C ARG A 24 7.97 15.24 19.96
N SER A 25 7.83 15.56 21.25
CA SER A 25 7.36 16.87 21.71
C SER A 25 8.27 18.03 21.36
N ASP A 26 9.56 17.77 21.11
CA ASP A 26 10.51 18.78 20.62
C ASP A 26 10.20 19.22 19.17
N LEU A 27 9.30 18.49 18.49
CA LEU A 27 8.93 18.67 17.08
C LEU A 27 7.51 19.24 16.89
N TYR A 28 6.87 19.75 17.95
CA TYR A 28 5.55 20.42 17.85
C TYR A 28 5.63 21.86 17.34
N GLY A 29 6.84 22.36 17.08
CA GLY A 29 7.10 23.68 16.50
C GLY A 29 6.94 23.73 14.97
N THR A 30 7.61 24.69 14.34
CA THR A 30 7.69 24.83 12.89
C THR A 30 8.74 23.90 12.29
N LEU A 31 8.73 23.72 10.96
CA LEU A 31 9.76 22.96 10.27
C LEU A 31 11.16 23.58 10.44
N SER A 32 11.24 24.91 10.48
CA SER A 32 12.49 25.62 10.73
C SER A 32 13.04 25.33 12.13
N ASP A 33 12.17 25.16 13.13
CA ASP A 33 12.59 24.80 14.48
C ASP A 33 13.19 23.39 14.51
N ALA A 34 12.71 22.46 13.70
CA ALA A 34 13.28 21.12 13.64
C ALA A 34 14.74 21.12 13.12
N ALA A 35 15.08 22.04 12.22
CA ALA A 35 16.42 22.14 11.65
C ALA A 35 17.50 22.44 12.71
N GLN A 36 17.15 23.04 13.85
CA GLN A 36 18.09 23.32 14.94
C GLN A 36 18.69 22.04 15.57
N TYR A 37 18.00 20.91 15.42
CA TYR A 37 18.46 19.63 15.98
C TYR A 37 19.48 18.94 15.10
N ALA A 38 19.58 19.32 13.82
CA ALA A 38 20.57 18.81 12.88
C ALA A 38 21.98 19.32 13.22
N ASP A 39 22.92 18.40 13.40
CA ASP A 39 24.33 18.69 13.42
C ASP A 39 25.11 17.63 12.64
N GLY A 40 26.25 18.02 12.08
CA GLY A 40 27.05 17.15 11.23
C GLY A 40 27.83 16.07 11.98
N ALA A 41 27.73 16.01 13.32
CA ALA A 41 28.51 15.11 14.16
C ALA A 41 27.71 13.91 14.65
N HIS A 42 26.38 14.04 14.82
CA HIS A 42 25.55 13.03 15.46
C HIS A 42 24.46 12.50 14.53
N TYR A 43 24.14 11.21 14.69
CA TYR A 43 22.85 10.69 14.27
C TYR A 43 21.76 11.25 15.18
N LEU A 44 20.66 11.70 14.59
CA LEU A 44 19.51 12.16 15.37
C LEU A 44 18.60 10.99 15.67
N LEU A 45 18.49 10.61 16.94
CA LEU A 45 17.52 9.64 17.43
C LEU A 45 16.30 10.38 17.96
N ILE A 46 15.17 10.17 17.32
CA ILE A 46 13.88 10.76 17.66
C ILE A 46 13.10 9.70 18.43
N ASP A 47 12.88 9.92 19.73
CA ASP A 47 11.88 9.17 20.49
C ASP A 47 10.50 9.62 20.01
N ASN A 48 9.96 8.90 19.04
CA ASN A 48 8.72 9.17 18.33
C ASN A 48 7.48 8.63 19.04
N ARG A 49 7.62 8.08 20.25
CA ARG A 49 6.46 7.64 21.03
C ARG A 49 5.55 8.84 21.30
N LYS A 50 4.25 8.65 21.09
CA LYS A 50 3.24 9.70 21.28
C LYS A 50 3.10 10.05 22.75
N ASP A 51 3.00 11.34 23.04
CA ASP A 51 2.61 11.83 24.36
C ASP A 51 1.12 11.52 24.61
N GLU A 52 0.75 11.23 25.86
CA GLU A 52 -0.63 10.89 26.24
C GLU A 52 -1.67 11.96 25.88
N HIS A 53 -1.24 13.20 25.70
CA HIS A 53 -2.10 14.36 25.41
C HIS A 53 -1.75 15.05 24.09
N GLU A 54 -1.10 14.33 23.16
CA GLU A 54 -0.81 14.85 21.83
C GLU A 54 -2.11 15.20 21.07
N THR A 55 -2.22 16.44 20.61
CA THR A 55 -3.33 16.89 19.75
C THR A 55 -3.10 16.50 18.30
N MET A 56 -4.16 16.48 17.48
CA MET A 56 -4.03 16.19 16.04
C MET A 56 -3.06 17.16 15.34
N GLU A 57 -3.13 18.45 15.66
CA GLU A 57 -2.25 19.48 15.10
C GLU A 57 -0.79 19.23 15.49
N GLN A 58 -0.52 18.86 16.75
CA GLN A 58 0.82 18.49 17.21
C GLN A 58 1.33 17.25 16.48
N ALA A 59 0.46 16.25 16.29
CA ALA A 59 0.83 15.04 15.57
C ALA A 59 1.21 15.33 14.11
N GLU A 60 0.45 16.18 13.42
CA GLU A 60 0.73 16.63 12.06
C GLU A 60 2.06 17.38 11.98
N LYS A 61 2.32 18.32 12.90
CA LYS A 61 3.59 19.06 12.96
C LYS A 61 4.78 18.15 13.19
N ALA A 62 4.70 17.25 14.17
CA ALA A 62 5.77 16.30 14.46
C ALA A 62 6.04 15.38 13.26
N ASN A 63 4.99 14.86 12.60
CA ASN A 63 5.14 14.01 11.41
C ASN A 63 5.79 14.78 10.25
N ALA A 64 5.39 16.03 10.03
CA ALA A 64 5.98 16.90 9.01
C ALA A 64 7.47 17.20 9.31
N ALA A 65 7.81 17.48 10.57
CA ALA A 65 9.17 17.72 11.02
C ALA A 65 10.07 16.48 10.84
N ILE A 66 9.60 15.29 11.22
CA ILE A 66 10.32 14.03 10.99
C ILE A 66 10.54 13.80 9.50
N LEU A 67 9.52 14.05 8.66
CA LEU A 67 9.65 13.92 7.21
C LEU A 67 10.69 14.89 6.64
N HIS A 68 10.73 16.13 7.13
CA HIS A 68 11.74 17.13 6.77
C HIS A 68 13.15 16.67 7.20
N LEU A 69 13.32 16.29 8.47
CA LEU A 69 14.59 15.77 9.01
C LEU A 69 15.11 14.53 8.27
N ARG A 70 14.25 13.73 7.64
CA ARG A 70 14.65 12.58 6.83
C ARG A 70 15.11 12.94 5.42
N ASN A 71 14.53 13.98 4.81
CA ASN A 71 14.63 14.19 3.36
C ASN A 71 15.25 15.52 2.92
N ALA A 72 15.29 16.52 3.80
CA ALA A 72 15.83 17.85 3.50
C ALA A 72 17.34 17.77 3.25
N THR A 73 17.78 18.00 2.02
CA THR A 73 19.18 17.85 1.58
C THR A 73 20.11 18.93 2.10
N GLU A 74 19.57 20.08 2.49
CA GLU A 74 20.29 21.22 3.04
C GLU A 74 20.73 21.03 4.49
N LEU A 75 20.16 20.06 5.20
CA LEU A 75 20.51 19.79 6.60
C LEU A 75 21.85 19.05 6.68
N SER A 76 22.78 19.60 7.47
CA SER A 76 23.98 18.90 7.92
C SER A 76 23.59 17.89 8.99
N LEU A 77 23.12 16.72 8.55
CA LEU A 77 22.65 15.63 9.42
C LEU A 77 23.05 14.28 8.79
N PRO A 78 23.93 13.49 9.44
CA PRO A 78 24.46 12.26 8.86
C PRO A 78 23.43 11.12 8.78
N GLY A 79 22.37 11.14 9.57
CA GLY A 79 21.29 10.15 9.53
C GLY A 79 20.25 10.33 10.63
N VAL A 80 19.13 9.63 10.49
CA VAL A 80 17.98 9.70 11.41
C VAL A 80 17.60 8.31 11.90
N ILE A 81 17.35 8.18 13.19
CA ILE A 81 16.75 7.00 13.81
C ILE A 81 15.41 7.42 14.39
N VAL A 82 14.33 6.79 13.97
CA VAL A 82 12.99 7.00 14.53
C VAL A 82 12.69 5.83 15.44
N TYR A 83 12.70 6.09 16.75
CA TYR A 83 12.38 5.10 17.76
C TYR A 83 10.90 5.19 18.10
N ASP A 84 10.14 4.12 17.93
CA ASP A 84 8.69 4.09 18.10
C ASP A 84 8.26 2.83 18.88
N ASN A 85 7.01 2.80 19.35
CA ASN A 85 6.35 1.59 19.86
C ASN A 85 5.31 1.03 18.86
N ALA A 86 5.11 1.71 17.73
CA ALA A 86 4.24 1.25 16.66
C ALA A 86 4.78 0.01 15.92
N LYS A 87 3.85 -0.74 15.33
CA LYS A 87 4.17 -1.83 14.39
C LYS A 87 5.12 -1.32 13.31
N LEU A 88 6.23 -2.04 13.08
CA LEU A 88 7.14 -1.73 11.98
C LEU A 88 6.53 -2.19 10.66
N THR A 89 6.23 -1.23 9.78
CA THR A 89 5.77 -1.46 8.41
C THR A 89 6.81 -0.95 7.42
N TRP A 90 6.98 -1.65 6.31
CA TRP A 90 7.89 -1.21 5.26
C TRP A 90 7.12 -0.56 4.11
N SER A 91 7.83 0.11 3.22
CA SER A 91 7.24 0.69 2.01
C SER A 91 8.29 0.81 0.92
N SER A 92 7.87 0.86 -0.34
CA SER A 92 8.76 1.13 -1.47
C SER A 92 9.04 2.63 -1.61
N GLN A 93 10.13 2.99 -2.27
CA GLN A 93 10.49 4.37 -2.59
C GLN A 93 10.99 4.47 -4.04
N THR A 94 10.62 5.56 -4.70
CA THR A 94 11.01 5.85 -6.10
C THR A 94 12.24 6.74 -6.20
N LYS A 95 12.82 7.13 -5.06
CA LYS A 95 14.04 7.93 -4.98
C LYS A 95 14.82 7.58 -3.71
N PRO A 96 16.15 7.69 -3.74
CA PRO A 96 16.95 7.65 -2.53
C PRO A 96 16.57 8.78 -1.56
N SER A 97 16.63 8.48 -0.27
CA SER A 97 16.59 9.46 0.81
C SER A 97 17.92 10.22 0.87
N ALA A 98 17.87 11.44 1.41
CA ALA A 98 19.07 12.28 1.55
C ALA A 98 20.13 11.69 2.50
N ARG A 99 19.72 10.78 3.39
CA ARG A 99 20.54 10.19 4.45
C ARG A 99 19.97 8.83 4.88
N PRO A 100 20.74 7.99 5.60
CA PRO A 100 20.23 6.78 6.21
C PRO A 100 19.08 7.08 7.19
N VAL A 101 18.00 6.30 7.08
CA VAL A 101 16.84 6.40 7.97
C VAL A 101 16.51 5.02 8.51
N ILE A 102 16.54 4.87 9.84
CA ILE A 102 16.26 3.61 10.52
C ILE A 102 15.03 3.82 11.41
N PHE A 103 14.07 2.90 11.35
CA PHE A 103 13.00 2.85 12.34
C PHE A 103 13.27 1.69 13.29
N VAL A 104 13.09 1.94 14.58
CA VAL A 104 13.36 0.97 15.65
C VAL A 104 12.12 0.85 16.51
N ASN A 105 11.75 -0.38 16.85
CA ASN A 105 10.79 -0.65 17.91
C ASN A 105 11.37 -1.74 18.80
N GLN A 106 11.99 -1.36 19.92
CA GLN A 106 12.58 -2.35 20.82
C GLN A 106 12.28 -1.99 22.29
N PRO A 107 11.15 -2.43 22.85
CA PRO A 107 10.69 -2.03 24.18
C PRO A 107 11.71 -2.19 25.32
N SER A 108 12.70 -3.07 25.17
CA SER A 108 13.78 -3.24 26.16
C SER A 108 14.84 -2.14 26.16
N ILE A 109 14.81 -1.21 25.19
CA ILE A 109 15.76 -0.11 25.06
C ILE A 109 15.08 1.19 25.46
N ASP A 110 15.71 1.92 26.37
CA ASP A 110 15.31 3.31 26.64
C ASP A 110 16.11 4.22 25.70
N PRO A 111 15.47 4.90 24.72
CA PRO A 111 16.16 5.69 23.71
C PRO A 111 17.07 6.77 24.31
N VAL A 112 16.73 7.34 25.48
CA VAL A 112 17.56 8.38 26.11
C VAL A 112 18.91 7.87 26.63
N THR A 113 19.05 6.56 26.80
CA THR A 113 20.30 5.93 27.24
C THR A 113 21.27 5.63 26.08
N VAL A 114 20.81 5.78 24.83
CA VAL A 114 21.59 5.45 23.63
C VAL A 114 22.59 6.58 23.34
N THR A 115 23.88 6.27 23.43
CA THR A 115 24.97 7.23 23.17
C THR A 115 25.63 7.04 21.80
N SER A 116 25.53 5.85 21.21
CA SER A 116 26.04 5.56 19.87
C SER A 116 25.27 4.43 19.20
N VAL A 117 25.36 4.37 17.87
CA VAL A 117 24.80 3.32 17.03
C VAL A 117 25.89 2.72 16.13
N VAL A 118 25.82 1.42 15.88
CA VAL A 118 26.66 0.75 14.88
C VAL A 118 25.76 0.34 13.72
N LEU A 119 26.09 0.78 12.51
CA LEU A 119 25.33 0.50 11.30
C LEU A 119 26.22 -0.21 10.27
N ASP A 120 25.64 -1.18 9.58
CA ASP A 120 26.21 -1.86 8.42
C ASP A 120 25.08 -2.11 7.43
N VAL A 121 24.81 -1.11 6.60
CA VAL A 121 23.72 -1.06 5.63
C VAL A 121 24.33 -1.03 4.24
N GLU A 122 24.00 -2.03 3.46
CA GLU A 122 24.27 -2.07 2.02
C GLU A 122 22.98 -1.69 1.28
N SER A 123 23.07 -0.80 0.31
CA SER A 123 21.96 -0.49 -0.58
C SER A 123 22.42 -0.28 -2.02
N VAL A 124 21.56 -0.67 -2.95
CA VAL A 124 21.77 -0.51 -4.38
C VAL A 124 20.57 0.24 -4.94
N TRP A 125 20.81 1.44 -5.45
CA TRP A 125 19.81 2.18 -6.20
C TRP A 125 19.86 1.75 -7.67
N THR A 126 18.74 1.28 -8.20
CA THR A 126 18.62 0.92 -9.62
C THR A 126 17.77 1.98 -10.31
N PRO A 127 18.40 3.04 -10.87
CA PRO A 127 17.65 4.07 -11.59
C PRO A 127 16.97 3.46 -12.82
N ALA A 128 15.78 3.96 -13.15
CA ALA A 128 15.01 3.52 -14.31
C ALA A 128 14.78 2.00 -14.37
N TYR A 129 14.49 1.38 -13.22
CA TYR A 129 14.10 -0.03 -13.16
C TYR A 129 12.88 -0.27 -14.05
N GLU A 130 13.01 -1.18 -15.01
CA GLU A 130 11.94 -1.53 -15.93
C GLU A 130 11.05 -2.61 -15.32
N THR A 131 9.74 -2.41 -15.44
CA THR A 131 8.70 -3.37 -15.11
C THR A 131 7.56 -3.23 -16.11
N GLN A 132 6.53 -4.07 -16.00
CA GLN A 132 5.44 -4.10 -16.96
C GLN A 132 4.10 -4.37 -16.28
N ASN A 133 3.03 -3.79 -16.81
CA ASN A 133 1.68 -4.28 -16.55
C ASN A 133 1.44 -5.51 -17.42
N VAL A 134 0.64 -6.46 -16.92
CA VAL A 134 0.22 -7.63 -17.69
C VAL A 134 -1.29 -7.56 -17.89
N ALA A 135 -1.75 -7.65 -19.13
CA ALA A 135 -3.17 -7.59 -19.45
C ALA A 135 -3.63 -8.78 -20.31
N GLY A 136 -4.82 -9.27 -20.03
CA GLY A 136 -5.52 -10.30 -20.80
C GLY A 136 -6.93 -9.86 -21.17
N ILE A 137 -7.42 -10.24 -22.35
CA ILE A 137 -8.73 -9.81 -22.85
C ILE A 137 -9.58 -11.04 -23.15
N ILE A 138 -10.82 -11.03 -22.67
CA ILE A 138 -11.88 -11.97 -23.05
C ILE A 138 -12.93 -11.18 -23.82
N ARG A 139 -13.04 -11.45 -25.12
CA ARG A 139 -13.98 -10.74 -26.00
C ARG A 139 -15.41 -11.10 -25.65
N GLY A 140 -16.26 -10.07 -25.60
CA GLY A 140 -17.70 -10.24 -25.43
C GLY A 140 -18.34 -10.93 -26.63
N THR A 141 -19.44 -11.63 -26.39
CA THR A 141 -20.20 -12.35 -27.42
C THR A 141 -21.18 -11.48 -28.19
N THR A 142 -21.67 -10.37 -27.59
CA THR A 142 -22.77 -9.56 -28.14
C THR A 142 -22.43 -8.08 -28.26
N THR A 143 -21.77 -7.49 -27.26
CA THR A 143 -21.43 -6.06 -27.19
C THR A 143 -19.92 -5.86 -26.94
N PRO A 144 -19.06 -6.28 -27.89
CA PRO A 144 -17.61 -6.29 -27.68
C PRO A 144 -16.98 -4.90 -27.47
N ASP A 145 -17.67 -3.83 -27.87
CA ASP A 145 -17.20 -2.44 -27.77
C ASP A 145 -17.38 -1.81 -26.38
N SER A 146 -18.12 -2.46 -25.48
CA SER A 146 -18.20 -2.06 -24.07
C SER A 146 -17.23 -2.90 -23.24
N LEU A 147 -16.34 -2.23 -22.51
CA LEU A 147 -15.31 -2.87 -21.70
C LEU A 147 -15.67 -2.80 -20.21
N VAL A 148 -15.48 -3.89 -19.50
CA VAL A 148 -15.33 -3.87 -18.04
C VAL A 148 -13.90 -4.27 -17.72
N VAL A 149 -13.23 -3.47 -16.89
CA VAL A 149 -11.87 -3.74 -16.44
C VAL A 149 -11.91 -4.37 -15.06
N VAL A 150 -11.15 -5.45 -14.88
CA VAL A 150 -10.93 -6.10 -13.59
C VAL A 150 -9.45 -6.09 -13.31
N CYS A 151 -9.01 -5.50 -12.20
CA CYS A 151 -7.59 -5.35 -11.93
C CYS A 151 -7.19 -5.66 -10.48
N ALA A 152 -5.88 -5.87 -10.32
CA ALA A 152 -5.15 -5.99 -9.06
C ALA A 152 -3.68 -5.61 -9.34
N HIS A 153 -2.88 -5.36 -8.32
CA HIS A 153 -1.41 -5.29 -8.51
C HIS A 153 -0.74 -6.61 -8.14
N TYR A 154 0.41 -6.86 -8.77
CA TYR A 154 1.20 -8.06 -8.56
C TYR A 154 2.59 -7.79 -7.95
N ASP A 155 2.98 -6.51 -7.80
CA ASP A 155 4.17 -6.16 -7.03
C ASP A 155 3.88 -6.15 -5.53
N HIS A 156 4.95 -6.30 -4.75
CA HIS A 156 4.95 -6.07 -3.31
C HIS A 156 6.36 -5.66 -2.84
N LEU A 157 6.52 -5.45 -1.54
CA LEU A 157 7.73 -4.86 -0.93
C LEU A 157 8.98 -5.75 -0.99
N GLY A 158 8.84 -7.07 -1.05
CA GLY A 158 9.96 -7.98 -1.23
C GLY A 158 10.86 -8.09 0.01
N ARG A 159 12.18 -7.93 -0.14
CA ARG A 159 13.17 -8.25 0.90
C ARG A 159 13.94 -7.03 1.41
N MET A 160 13.97 -6.88 2.72
CA MET A 160 14.93 -6.03 3.44
C MET A 160 16.06 -6.89 4.00
N GLY A 161 17.13 -7.04 3.22
CA GLY A 161 18.23 -7.95 3.55
C GLY A 161 17.83 -9.42 3.50
N LYS A 162 18.65 -10.30 4.10
CA LYS A 162 18.47 -11.77 3.96
C LYS A 162 17.34 -12.34 4.81
N LYS A 163 17.07 -11.72 5.97
CA LYS A 163 16.18 -12.28 7.01
C LYS A 163 14.75 -11.74 6.95
N ASN A 164 14.57 -10.51 6.47
CA ASN A 164 13.25 -9.86 6.47
C ASN A 164 12.68 -9.91 5.06
N TYR A 165 11.75 -10.83 4.86
CA TYR A 165 10.98 -10.96 3.64
C TYR A 165 9.52 -10.65 3.95
N ILE A 166 8.96 -9.71 3.20
CA ILE A 166 7.58 -9.25 3.24
C ILE A 166 6.93 -9.83 1.96
N PRO A 167 6.15 -10.93 2.06
CA PRO A 167 5.76 -11.71 0.90
C PRO A 167 4.61 -11.13 0.09
N GLY A 168 3.67 -10.44 0.73
CA GLY A 168 2.51 -9.86 0.07
C GLY A 168 1.43 -10.87 -0.28
N ALA A 169 1.17 -11.82 0.62
CA ALA A 169 0.23 -12.90 0.35
C ALA A 169 -1.21 -12.37 0.23
N ASN A 170 -1.66 -11.55 1.17
CA ASN A 170 -2.93 -10.85 1.06
C ASN A 170 -2.77 -9.60 0.20
N ASP A 171 -1.66 -8.86 0.38
CA ASP A 171 -1.37 -7.60 -0.31
C ASP A 171 -0.21 -7.77 -1.32
N ASN A 172 -0.43 -8.07 -2.59
CA ASN A 172 -1.73 -8.32 -3.20
C ASN A 172 -1.75 -9.56 -4.11
N ALA A 173 -1.00 -10.59 -3.71
CA ALA A 173 -1.10 -11.89 -4.37
C ALA A 173 -2.53 -12.45 -4.32
N SER A 174 -3.32 -12.12 -3.28
CA SER A 174 -4.73 -12.50 -3.18
C SER A 174 -5.59 -11.88 -4.29
N GLY A 175 -5.47 -10.57 -4.56
CA GLY A 175 -6.17 -9.89 -5.64
C GLY A 175 -5.71 -10.39 -7.01
N THR A 176 -4.41 -10.57 -7.20
CA THR A 176 -3.86 -11.17 -8.43
C THR A 176 -4.42 -12.57 -8.67
N ALA A 177 -4.47 -13.43 -7.64
CA ALA A 177 -5.07 -14.76 -7.75
C ALA A 177 -6.58 -14.69 -8.05
N PHE A 178 -7.28 -13.72 -7.45
CA PHE A 178 -8.71 -13.51 -7.64
C PHE A 178 -9.04 -13.13 -9.09
N ILE A 179 -8.31 -12.18 -9.67
CA ILE A 179 -8.55 -11.78 -11.07
C ILE A 179 -8.21 -12.90 -12.06
N LEU A 180 -7.19 -13.73 -11.76
CA LEU A 180 -6.86 -14.90 -12.58
C LEU A 180 -7.95 -15.98 -12.49
N ASP A 181 -8.54 -16.20 -11.32
CA ASP A 181 -9.62 -17.18 -11.15
C ASP A 181 -10.95 -16.73 -11.78
N LEU A 182 -11.22 -15.42 -11.82
CA LEU A 182 -12.30 -14.82 -12.61
C LEU A 182 -12.02 -14.95 -14.11
N ALA A 183 -10.80 -14.62 -14.57
CA ALA A 183 -10.42 -14.75 -15.97
C ALA A 183 -10.58 -16.19 -16.46
N ARG A 184 -10.17 -17.18 -15.66
CA ARG A 184 -10.38 -18.61 -15.94
C ARG A 184 -11.85 -18.96 -16.09
N TYR A 185 -12.72 -18.41 -15.24
CA TYR A 185 -14.17 -18.64 -15.32
C TYR A 185 -14.75 -18.06 -16.62
N TYR A 186 -14.48 -16.79 -16.92
CA TYR A 186 -15.02 -16.12 -18.10
C TYR A 186 -14.41 -16.57 -19.42
N ALA A 187 -13.22 -17.18 -19.40
CA ALA A 187 -12.67 -17.83 -20.59
C ALA A 187 -13.53 -19.05 -21.01
N ALA A 188 -14.11 -19.76 -20.03
CA ALA A 188 -15.04 -20.86 -20.27
C ALA A 188 -16.50 -20.39 -20.43
N HIS A 189 -16.83 -19.21 -19.93
CA HIS A 189 -18.18 -18.61 -19.98
C HIS A 189 -18.11 -17.16 -20.50
N PRO A 190 -17.81 -16.94 -21.78
CA PRO A 190 -17.62 -15.59 -22.32
C PRO A 190 -18.87 -14.71 -22.11
N PRO A 191 -18.75 -13.52 -21.49
CA PRO A 191 -19.90 -12.67 -21.20
C PRO A 191 -20.38 -11.91 -22.45
N ALA A 192 -21.47 -11.15 -22.32
CA ALA A 192 -22.00 -10.36 -23.44
C ALA A 192 -21.03 -9.24 -23.86
N TYR A 193 -20.34 -8.61 -22.91
CA TYR A 193 -19.38 -7.52 -23.10
C TYR A 193 -17.93 -7.99 -22.94
N THR A 194 -16.97 -7.16 -23.36
CA THR A 194 -15.54 -7.52 -23.27
C THR A 194 -15.04 -7.30 -21.84
N LEU A 195 -14.32 -8.29 -21.31
CA LEU A 195 -13.58 -8.17 -20.05
C LEU A 195 -12.09 -7.96 -20.32
N VAL A 196 -11.49 -6.99 -19.64
CA VAL A 196 -10.05 -6.76 -19.64
C VAL A 196 -9.53 -6.99 -18.22
N PHE A 197 -8.67 -7.98 -18.06
CA PHE A 197 -8.01 -8.30 -16.79
C PHE A 197 -6.62 -7.68 -16.80
N ILE A 198 -6.27 -6.91 -15.76
CA ILE A 198 -4.98 -6.22 -15.69
C ILE A 198 -4.32 -6.48 -14.34
N ALA A 199 -3.10 -7.00 -14.36
CA ALA A 199 -2.19 -7.05 -13.22
C ALA A 199 -1.21 -5.86 -13.33
N PHE A 200 -1.34 -4.89 -12.42
CA PHE A 200 -0.49 -3.70 -12.38
C PHE A 200 0.82 -3.94 -11.63
N SER A 201 1.87 -3.23 -12.04
CA SER A 201 3.15 -3.19 -11.32
C SER A 201 3.41 -1.80 -10.74
N GLY A 202 4.17 -1.74 -9.64
CA GLY A 202 4.59 -0.49 -9.02
C GLY A 202 3.46 0.23 -8.30
N GLU A 203 2.43 -0.49 -7.85
CA GLU A 203 1.35 0.06 -7.01
C GLU A 203 1.95 0.62 -5.71
N GLU A 204 2.77 -0.19 -5.05
CA GLU A 204 3.43 0.09 -3.77
C GLU A 204 4.39 1.27 -3.81
N SER A 205 4.82 1.60 -5.03
CA SER A 205 5.73 2.71 -5.34
C SER A 205 4.97 3.99 -5.76
N GLY A 206 3.65 3.99 -5.62
CA GLY A 206 2.77 5.13 -5.89
C GLY A 206 1.96 5.00 -7.18
N LEU A 207 1.33 3.84 -7.41
CA LEU A 207 0.41 3.57 -8.53
C LEU A 207 1.07 3.72 -9.90
N LEU A 208 2.36 3.37 -10.04
CA LEU A 208 3.14 3.69 -11.23
C LEU A 208 2.60 2.99 -12.48
N GLY A 209 2.22 1.72 -12.36
CA GLY A 209 1.70 0.91 -13.46
C GLY A 209 0.36 1.42 -13.98
N SER A 210 -0.62 1.64 -13.09
CA SER A 210 -1.94 2.17 -13.46
C SER A 210 -1.85 3.61 -13.98
N LYS A 211 -1.01 4.47 -13.41
CA LYS A 211 -0.72 5.82 -13.95
C LYS A 211 -0.12 5.76 -15.36
N ALA A 212 0.82 4.85 -15.60
CA ALA A 212 1.40 4.65 -16.93
C ALA A 212 0.35 4.15 -17.92
N PHE A 213 -0.53 3.23 -17.51
CA PHE A 213 -1.61 2.71 -18.33
C PHE A 213 -2.58 3.82 -18.76
N VAL A 214 -3.12 4.61 -17.82
CA VAL A 214 -4.09 5.67 -18.17
C VAL A 214 -3.45 6.85 -18.92
N LYS A 215 -2.14 7.02 -18.80
CA LYS A 215 -1.38 8.03 -19.57
C LYS A 215 -1.24 7.64 -21.05
N ASN A 216 -1.08 6.35 -21.35
CA ASN A 216 -0.94 5.84 -22.71
C ASN A 216 -1.77 4.55 -22.88
N PRO A 217 -3.12 4.67 -22.86
CA PRO A 217 -3.97 3.50 -22.82
C PRO A 217 -4.03 2.83 -24.21
N PRO A 218 -4.04 1.48 -24.28
CA PRO A 218 -4.09 0.77 -25.55
C PRO A 218 -5.48 0.84 -26.22
N PHE A 219 -6.47 1.42 -25.55
CA PHE A 219 -7.83 1.67 -26.03
C PHE A 219 -8.38 2.94 -25.38
N ASP A 220 -9.45 3.50 -25.95
CA ASP A 220 -10.08 4.69 -25.40
C ASP A 220 -10.70 4.38 -24.02
N LEU A 221 -10.27 5.11 -22.99
CA LEU A 221 -10.79 4.95 -21.62
C LEU A 221 -12.30 5.20 -21.54
N SER A 222 -12.89 5.99 -22.44
CA SER A 222 -14.33 6.26 -22.48
C SER A 222 -15.18 5.01 -22.80
N THR A 223 -14.54 3.98 -23.36
CA THR A 223 -15.18 2.68 -23.65
C THR A 223 -15.28 1.77 -22.42
N ILE A 224 -14.53 2.09 -21.35
CA ILE A 224 -14.62 1.38 -20.07
C ILE A 224 -15.90 1.81 -19.35
N LYS A 225 -16.87 0.90 -19.27
CA LYS A 225 -18.15 1.13 -18.58
C LYS A 225 -18.00 1.06 -17.07
N PHE A 226 -17.12 0.20 -16.59
CA PHE A 226 -16.82 0.07 -15.18
C PHE A 226 -15.46 -0.59 -14.97
N LEU A 227 -14.78 -0.22 -13.88
CA LEU A 227 -13.57 -0.89 -13.40
C LEU A 227 -13.77 -1.40 -11.98
N ILE A 228 -13.33 -2.63 -11.70
CA ILE A 228 -13.24 -3.15 -10.33
C ILE A 228 -11.79 -3.50 -10.04
N ASN A 229 -11.22 -2.82 -9.06
CA ASN A 229 -9.92 -3.13 -8.49
C ASN A 229 -10.08 -4.02 -7.26
N PHE A 230 -9.35 -5.13 -7.21
CA PHE A 230 -9.30 -6.03 -6.08
C PHE A 230 -7.94 -5.95 -5.42
N ASP A 231 -7.94 -5.63 -4.14
CA ASP A 231 -6.74 -5.52 -3.35
C ASP A 231 -7.01 -5.97 -1.91
N MET A 232 -6.21 -6.90 -1.40
CA MET A 232 -6.44 -7.60 -0.13
C MET A 232 -7.78 -8.34 -0.04
N VAL A 233 -7.95 -9.39 -0.85
CA VAL A 233 -9.19 -10.20 -0.94
C VAL A 233 -9.03 -11.67 -0.50
N GLY A 234 -8.03 -11.96 0.34
CA GLY A 234 -7.77 -13.29 0.88
C GLY A 234 -8.46 -13.62 2.21
N THR A 235 -9.31 -12.73 2.75
CA THR A 235 -10.05 -12.93 4.01
C THR A 235 -11.57 -12.75 3.76
N GLY A 236 -12.31 -12.13 4.67
CA GLY A 236 -13.70 -11.71 4.45
C GLY A 236 -14.74 -12.24 5.43
N GLU A 237 -14.32 -12.79 6.58
CA GLU A 237 -15.24 -13.20 7.66
C GLU A 237 -16.09 -12.04 8.21
N ASP A 238 -15.61 -10.81 8.06
CA ASP A 238 -16.35 -9.58 8.42
C ASP A 238 -16.95 -8.87 7.19
N GLY A 239 -16.95 -9.53 6.04
CA GLY A 239 -17.48 -9.03 4.78
C GLY A 239 -16.44 -8.30 3.93
N MET A 240 -16.89 -7.35 3.12
CA MET A 240 -16.03 -6.53 2.27
C MET A 240 -16.32 -5.04 2.43
N THR A 241 -15.39 -4.21 1.96
CA THR A 241 -15.58 -2.77 1.80
C THR A 241 -15.43 -2.39 0.34
N VAL A 242 -16.33 -1.52 -0.13
CA VAL A 242 -16.31 -0.95 -1.48
C VAL A 242 -16.00 0.53 -1.37
N VAL A 243 -14.80 0.92 -1.83
CA VAL A 243 -14.35 2.30 -1.98
C VAL A 243 -14.97 2.90 -3.24
N ASN A 244 -15.25 4.21 -3.23
CA ASN A 244 -16.06 4.93 -4.22
C ASN A 244 -17.54 4.48 -4.28
N ALA A 245 -18.02 3.68 -3.34
CA ALA A 245 -19.41 3.22 -3.31
C ALA A 245 -20.45 4.36 -3.37
N PRO A 246 -20.34 5.45 -2.59
CA PRO A 246 -21.28 6.57 -2.66
C PRO A 246 -21.27 7.31 -4.01
N MET A 247 -20.18 7.19 -4.78
CA MET A 247 -20.05 7.86 -6.09
C MET A 247 -20.80 7.13 -7.20
N PHE A 248 -21.09 5.84 -7.00
CA PHE A 248 -21.81 5.00 -7.96
C PHE A 248 -22.96 4.25 -7.27
N PRO A 249 -24.00 4.97 -6.78
CA PRO A 249 -25.02 4.42 -5.90
C PRO A 249 -25.85 3.31 -6.54
N GLU A 250 -26.08 3.35 -7.85
CA GLU A 250 -26.79 2.29 -8.58
C GLU A 250 -26.00 0.98 -8.60
N ALA A 251 -24.71 1.05 -8.97
CA ALA A 251 -23.80 -0.10 -8.97
C ALA A 251 -23.63 -0.68 -7.56
N PHE A 252 -23.46 0.18 -6.55
CA PHE A 252 -23.33 -0.26 -5.16
C PHE A 252 -24.63 -0.91 -4.64
N SER A 253 -25.79 -0.33 -4.97
CA SER A 253 -27.09 -0.89 -4.59
C SER A 253 -27.32 -2.25 -5.23
N LYS A 254 -26.89 -2.46 -6.48
CA LYS A 254 -26.94 -3.78 -7.15
C LYS A 254 -26.10 -4.81 -6.38
N LEU A 255 -24.85 -4.50 -6.02
CA LEU A 255 -24.00 -5.39 -5.20
C LEU A 255 -24.67 -5.75 -3.87
N VAL A 256 -25.22 -4.77 -3.15
CA VAL A 256 -25.90 -4.99 -1.87
C VAL A 256 -27.15 -5.85 -2.05
N ALA A 257 -27.94 -5.62 -3.10
CA ALA A 257 -29.15 -6.39 -3.38
C ALA A 257 -28.83 -7.86 -3.68
N ILE A 258 -27.81 -8.12 -4.51
CA ILE A 258 -27.35 -9.49 -4.81
C ILE A 258 -26.87 -10.16 -3.52
N ASN A 259 -26.03 -9.49 -2.74
CA ASN A 259 -25.55 -10.07 -1.49
C ASN A 259 -26.68 -10.33 -0.48
N LYS A 260 -27.72 -9.49 -0.45
CA LYS A 260 -28.90 -9.69 0.39
C LYS A 260 -29.73 -10.90 -0.04
N ASP A 261 -29.87 -11.15 -1.35
CA ASP A 261 -30.58 -12.31 -1.89
C ASP A 261 -29.79 -13.61 -1.67
N LYS A 262 -28.49 -13.59 -1.98
CA LYS A 262 -27.65 -14.79 -2.03
C LYS A 262 -26.91 -15.09 -0.73
N ASN A 263 -26.78 -14.11 0.14
CA ASN A 263 -26.03 -14.21 1.40
C ASN A 263 -24.58 -14.69 1.20
N TYR A 264 -23.89 -14.17 0.16
CA TYR A 264 -22.50 -14.54 -0.14
C TYR A 264 -21.52 -14.08 0.95
N LEU A 265 -21.69 -12.85 1.44
CA LEU A 265 -20.83 -12.20 2.43
C LEU A 265 -21.66 -11.70 3.61
N LYS A 266 -21.03 -11.69 4.80
CA LYS A 266 -21.63 -11.15 6.03
C LYS A 266 -22.03 -9.68 5.91
N ALA A 267 -21.23 -8.89 5.19
CA ALA A 267 -21.48 -7.47 4.98
C ALA A 267 -20.87 -6.97 3.66
N VAL A 268 -21.51 -5.96 3.09
CA VAL A 268 -21.00 -5.17 1.96
C VAL A 268 -21.00 -3.71 2.40
N ASN A 269 -19.85 -3.24 2.86
CA ASN A 269 -19.71 -1.94 3.49
C ASN A 269 -19.38 -0.86 2.47
N SER A 270 -19.93 0.34 2.67
CA SER A 270 -19.63 1.52 1.85
C SER A 270 -18.47 2.32 2.44
N ARG A 271 -17.54 2.74 1.59
CA ARG A 271 -16.53 3.75 1.90
C ARG A 271 -16.53 4.83 0.83
N GLY A 272 -16.37 6.07 1.27
CA GLY A 272 -16.29 7.24 0.39
C GLY A 272 -15.08 7.20 -0.54
N GLU A 273 -14.92 8.28 -1.31
CA GLU A 273 -13.81 8.43 -2.24
C GLU A 273 -12.44 8.32 -1.55
N SER A 274 -11.52 7.56 -2.16
CA SER A 274 -10.15 7.46 -1.70
C SER A 274 -9.21 7.06 -2.84
N CYS A 275 -8.02 7.65 -2.89
CA CYS A 275 -7.01 7.35 -3.90
C CYS A 275 -5.89 6.49 -3.32
N ASN A 276 -6.23 5.24 -2.98
CA ASN A 276 -5.35 4.34 -2.23
C ASN A 276 -5.10 2.98 -2.88
N SER A 277 -5.46 2.79 -4.16
CA SER A 277 -5.10 1.62 -4.97
C SER A 277 -5.36 1.91 -6.46
N ASP A 278 -5.09 0.96 -7.37
CA ASP A 278 -5.01 1.17 -8.83
C ASP A 278 -6.30 1.64 -9.53
N HIS A 279 -7.46 1.59 -8.87
CA HIS A 279 -8.68 2.22 -9.39
C HIS A 279 -8.55 3.75 -9.56
N CYS A 280 -7.72 4.40 -8.73
CA CYS A 280 -7.68 5.86 -8.64
C CYS A 280 -7.27 6.55 -9.95
N PRO A 281 -6.17 6.18 -10.64
CA PRO A 281 -5.81 6.82 -11.89
C PRO A 281 -6.88 6.73 -12.98
N PHE A 282 -7.72 5.68 -12.95
CA PHE A 282 -8.86 5.55 -13.86
C PHE A 282 -10.03 6.46 -13.44
N TYR A 283 -10.34 6.47 -12.14
CA TYR A 283 -11.36 7.35 -11.57
C TYR A 283 -11.07 8.84 -11.85
N GLU A 284 -9.82 9.28 -11.68
CA GLU A 284 -9.36 10.63 -12.00
C GLU A 284 -9.52 11.00 -13.49
N LYS A 285 -9.63 9.99 -14.37
CA LYS A 285 -9.92 10.15 -15.81
C LYS A 285 -11.40 9.98 -16.15
N GLY A 286 -12.28 9.90 -15.16
CA GLY A 286 -13.73 9.81 -15.33
C GLY A 286 -14.25 8.40 -15.58
N VAL A 287 -13.42 7.36 -15.43
CA VAL A 287 -13.86 5.97 -15.54
C VAL A 287 -14.59 5.56 -14.25
N PRO A 288 -15.86 5.10 -14.33
CA PRO A 288 -16.56 4.59 -13.17
C PRO A 288 -15.82 3.40 -12.55
N SER A 289 -15.59 3.43 -11.23
CA SER A 289 -14.74 2.41 -10.60
C SER A 289 -15.02 2.16 -9.14
N PHE A 290 -14.81 0.91 -8.73
CA PHE A 290 -14.72 0.49 -7.35
C PHE A 290 -13.32 -0.05 -7.03
N PHE A 291 -12.90 0.16 -5.79
CA PHE A 291 -11.88 -0.66 -5.15
C PHE A 291 -12.54 -1.49 -4.05
N ILE A 292 -12.31 -2.80 -4.09
CA ILE A 292 -12.83 -3.78 -3.14
C ILE A 292 -11.70 -4.46 -2.38
N TYR A 293 -11.81 -4.47 -1.06
CA TYR A 293 -10.97 -5.26 -0.14
C TYR A 293 -11.85 -6.01 0.87
N THR A 294 -11.39 -7.18 1.33
CA THR A 294 -12.10 -7.98 2.34
C THR A 294 -11.72 -7.57 3.76
N GLN A 295 -12.62 -7.80 4.71
CA GLN A 295 -12.48 -7.45 6.12
C GLN A 295 -12.35 -8.71 6.98
N GLY A 296 -11.58 -8.59 8.07
CA GLY A 296 -11.25 -9.69 8.96
C GLY A 296 -9.90 -10.33 8.63
N GLY A 297 -9.53 -11.31 9.45
CA GLY A 297 -8.30 -12.07 9.34
C GLY A 297 -7.13 -11.46 10.10
N ILE A 298 -5.92 -11.84 9.70
CA ILE A 298 -4.69 -11.36 10.31
C ILE A 298 -4.39 -9.91 9.91
N ALA A 299 -3.99 -9.09 10.89
CA ALA A 299 -3.56 -7.71 10.68
C ALA A 299 -2.06 -7.62 10.25
N ALA A 300 -1.74 -8.20 9.10
CA ALA A 300 -0.36 -8.36 8.61
C ALA A 300 0.08 -7.36 7.52
N TYR A 301 -0.70 -6.29 7.28
CA TYR A 301 -0.38 -5.28 6.26
C TYR A 301 1.06 -4.76 6.36
N HIS A 302 1.80 -4.83 5.24
CA HIS A 302 3.17 -4.36 5.04
C HIS A 302 4.21 -4.90 6.04
N ASP A 303 4.02 -6.12 6.55
CA ASP A 303 4.97 -6.76 7.47
C ASP A 303 5.34 -8.19 7.06
N ILE A 304 6.27 -8.76 7.82
CA ILE A 304 6.78 -10.11 7.59
C ILE A 304 5.75 -11.22 7.84
N HIS A 305 4.57 -10.92 8.35
CA HIS A 305 3.50 -11.88 8.63
C HIS A 305 2.47 -11.94 7.50
N ASP A 306 2.56 -11.13 6.45
CA ASP A 306 1.66 -11.23 5.29
C ASP A 306 2.03 -12.44 4.42
N ARG A 307 1.70 -13.61 4.96
CA ARG A 307 2.16 -14.92 4.51
C ARG A 307 0.99 -15.78 4.03
N TYR A 308 1.26 -16.60 3.04
CA TYR A 308 0.29 -17.55 2.49
C TYR A 308 -0.22 -18.51 3.58
N GLU A 309 0.67 -18.96 4.46
CA GLU A 309 0.36 -19.90 5.55
C GLU A 309 -0.70 -19.36 6.52
N THR A 310 -0.87 -18.04 6.58
CA THR A 310 -1.83 -17.36 7.46
C THR A 310 -3.09 -16.88 6.73
N LEU A 311 -3.21 -17.14 5.43
CA LEU A 311 -4.30 -16.61 4.60
C LEU A 311 -5.42 -17.66 4.45
N PRO A 312 -6.61 -17.45 5.04
CA PRO A 312 -7.63 -18.49 5.14
C PRO A 312 -8.58 -18.57 3.93
N PHE A 313 -8.58 -17.55 3.06
CA PHE A 313 -9.51 -17.45 1.91
C PHE A 313 -10.99 -17.56 2.31
N THR A 314 -11.35 -17.04 3.50
CA THR A 314 -12.66 -17.22 4.14
C THR A 314 -13.84 -16.83 3.26
N ALA A 315 -13.73 -15.76 2.47
CA ALA A 315 -14.79 -15.31 1.58
C ALA A 315 -14.47 -15.45 0.08
N PHE A 316 -13.28 -15.91 -0.30
CA PHE A 316 -12.78 -15.82 -1.68
C PHE A 316 -13.75 -16.41 -2.73
N ALA A 317 -14.26 -17.62 -2.49
CA ALA A 317 -15.19 -18.28 -3.40
C ALA A 317 -16.55 -17.57 -3.47
N ASN A 318 -17.05 -17.07 -2.33
CA ASN A 318 -18.33 -16.37 -2.26
C ASN A 318 -18.25 -14.97 -2.88
N LEU A 319 -17.15 -14.25 -2.65
CA LEU A 319 -16.86 -12.98 -3.31
C LEU A 319 -16.83 -13.19 -4.83
N LYS A 320 -16.20 -14.27 -5.31
CA LYS A 320 -16.23 -14.62 -6.74
C LYS A 320 -17.67 -14.76 -7.27
N GLN A 321 -18.54 -15.50 -6.57
CA GLN A 321 -19.94 -15.63 -6.99
C GLN A 321 -20.68 -14.29 -6.98
N LEU A 322 -20.46 -13.46 -5.96
CA LEU A 322 -21.04 -12.12 -5.89
C LEU A 322 -20.64 -11.26 -7.11
N ILE A 323 -19.36 -11.31 -7.51
CA ILE A 323 -18.87 -10.56 -8.67
C ILE A 323 -19.41 -11.12 -9.98
N ILE A 324 -19.55 -12.44 -10.10
CA ILE A 324 -20.18 -13.07 -11.27
C ILE A 324 -21.63 -12.60 -11.42
N ASP A 325 -22.43 -12.70 -10.36
CA ASP A 325 -23.83 -12.25 -10.35
C ASP A 325 -23.94 -10.72 -10.57
N PHE A 326 -22.94 -9.94 -10.15
CA PHE A 326 -22.91 -8.51 -10.42
C PHE A 326 -22.68 -8.18 -11.90
N PHE A 327 -21.98 -9.05 -12.61
CA PHE A 327 -21.67 -8.92 -14.03
C PHE A 327 -22.79 -9.39 -14.96
N GLU A 328 -23.73 -10.20 -14.46
CA GLU A 328 -24.96 -10.61 -15.17
C GLU A 328 -26.08 -9.55 -15.06
#